data_AF-A0A1D7VWU8-F1
#
_entry.id   AF-A0A1D7VWU8-F1
#
_cell.length_a   1.000
_cell.length_b   1.000
_cell.length_c   1.000
_cell.angle_alpha   90.00
_cell.angle_beta   90.00
_cell.angle_gamma   90.00
#
_symmetry.space_group_name_H-M   'P 1'
#
loop_
_entity.id
_entity.type
_entity.pdbx_description
1 polymer ?
#
loop_
_entity_poly.entity_id
_entity_poly.type
_entity_poly.pdbx_seq_one_letter_code
_entity_poly.pdbx_strand_id
1 'polypeptide(L)'
;MQAMPDGDAELSLVVRLQWEDVAALGQEASRLAARYKRPVGLDEAASHRLRVRRAAPAHPKTVAQERAQPAVAAAPTTTVSPLPARSPQEQARQAIEKINGSALGHETA
;
A
#
# COMPACT_ATOMS: atom_id res chain seq x y z
N MET A 1 24.12 7.16 22.71
CA MET A 1 25.03 6.95 21.56
C MET A 1 26.30 6.38 22.14
N GLN A 2 26.72 5.22 21.65
CA GLN A 2 27.92 4.52 22.11
C GLN A 2 28.78 4.16 20.90
N ALA A 3 30.07 4.47 20.95
CA ALA A 3 31.02 3.96 19.97
C ALA A 3 31.41 2.52 20.35
N MET A 4 31.45 1.62 19.37
CA MET A 4 31.94 0.25 19.53
C MET A 4 33.45 0.14 19.21
N PRO A 5 34.13 -0.86 19.77
CA PRO A 5 35.57 -1.06 19.59
C PRO A 5 36.01 -1.35 18.15
N ASP A 6 35.09 -1.81 17.31
CA ASP A 6 35.27 -2.07 15.87
C ASP A 6 35.22 -0.79 15.02
N GLY A 7 34.90 0.36 15.63
CA GLY A 7 34.76 1.64 14.94
C GLY A 7 33.33 1.94 14.50
N ASP A 8 32.38 1.06 14.79
CA ASP A 8 30.95 1.33 14.58
C ASP A 8 30.37 2.16 15.74
N ALA A 9 29.13 2.63 15.59
CA ALA A 9 28.42 3.36 16.64
C ALA A 9 26.98 2.87 16.78
N GLU A 10 26.56 2.60 18.03
CA GLU A 10 25.19 2.25 18.38
C GLU A 10 24.39 3.48 18.82
N LEU A 11 23.17 3.57 18.28
CA LEU A 11 22.20 4.62 18.58
C LEU A 11 20.83 4.00 18.89
N SER A 12 20.37 4.17 20.13
CA SER A 12 19.01 3.82 20.56
C SER A 12 18.10 5.05 20.51
N LEU A 13 16.97 4.95 19.81
CA LEU A 13 15.98 6.03 19.64
C LEU A 13 14.58 5.49 19.89
N VAL A 14 13.73 6.29 20.54
CA VAL A 14 12.29 6.05 20.62
C VAL A 14 11.60 7.06 19.71
N VAL A 15 10.87 6.58 18.71
CA VAL A 15 10.13 7.43 17.76
C VAL A 15 8.64 7.20 17.90
N ARG A 16 7.85 8.27 17.76
CA ARG A 16 6.39 8.20 17.66
C ARG A 16 6.01 8.25 16.19
N LEU A 17 5.45 7.15 15.69
CA LEU A 17 5.00 7.03 14.32
C LEU A 17 3.48 7.26 14.26
N GLN A 18 3.02 7.87 13.18
CA GLN A 18 1.59 7.92 12.87
C GLN A 18 1.13 6.56 12.34
N TRP A 19 -0.18 6.30 12.35
CA TRP A 19 -0.73 5.02 11.91
C TRP A 19 -0.48 4.76 10.42
N GLU A 20 -0.45 5.82 9.61
CA GLU A 20 -0.15 5.78 8.18
C GLU A 20 1.27 5.27 7.92
N ASP A 21 2.24 5.69 8.74
CA ASP A 21 3.63 5.24 8.62
C ASP A 21 3.78 3.76 8.99
N VAL A 22 3.06 3.31 10.03
CA VAL A 22 3.01 1.90 10.43
C VAL A 22 2.36 1.06 9.33
N ALA A 23 1.27 1.53 8.73
CA ALA A 23 0.63 0.87 7.60
C ALA A 23 1.57 0.76 6.39
N ALA A 24 2.31 1.82 6.07
CA ALA A 24 3.31 1.80 5.00
C ALA A 24 4.43 0.79 5.26
N LEU A 25 4.88 0.64 6.51
CA LEU A 25 5.84 -0.41 6.89
C LEU A 25 5.25 -1.82 6.74
N GLY A 26 3.97 -2.02 7.06
CA GLY A 26 3.27 -3.29 6.83
C GLY A 26 3.16 -3.66 5.34
N GLN A 27 2.92 -2.67 4.46
CA GLN A 27 2.94 -2.89 3.01
C GLN A 27 4.34 -3.28 2.51
N GLU A 28 5.38 -2.62 3.03
CA GLU A 28 6.76 -2.96 2.68
C GLU A 28 7.16 -4.34 3.20
N ALA A 29 6.73 -4.72 4.41
CA ALA A 29 6.93 -6.07 4.94
C ALA A 29 6.27 -7.14 4.04
N SER A 30 5.03 -6.89 3.60
CA SER A 30 4.31 -7.78 2.66
C SER A 30 5.07 -7.92 1.33
N ARG A 31 5.62 -6.82 0.83
CA ARG A 31 6.43 -6.79 -0.39
C ARG A 31 7.73 -7.58 -0.24
N LEU A 32 8.44 -7.40 0.87
CA LEU A 32 9.66 -8.14 1.19
C LEU A 32 9.37 -9.62 1.38
N ALA A 33 8.27 -9.97 2.04
CA ALA A 33 7.86 -11.36 2.21
C ALA A 33 7.60 -12.05 0.87
N ALA A 34 6.93 -11.38 -0.07
CA ALA A 34 6.73 -11.88 -1.42
C ALA A 34 8.05 -12.06 -2.18
N ARG A 35 9.00 -11.13 -2.02
CA ARG A 35 10.32 -11.17 -2.67
C ARG A 35 11.21 -12.28 -2.14
N TYR A 36 11.29 -12.42 -0.82
CA TYR A 36 12.16 -13.40 -0.15
C TYR A 36 11.49 -14.76 0.04
N LYS A 37 10.20 -14.89 -0.33
CA LYS A 37 9.41 -16.11 -0.17
C LYS A 37 9.43 -16.64 1.27
N ARG A 38 9.51 -15.72 2.24
CA ARG A 38 9.56 -16.02 3.68
C ARG A 38 8.76 -14.98 4.46
N PRO A 39 8.26 -15.29 5.66
CA PRO A 39 7.66 -14.27 6.53
C PRO A 39 8.70 -13.19 6.91
N VAL A 40 8.31 -11.92 6.82
CA VAL A 40 9.16 -10.75 7.13
C VAL A 40 8.45 -9.85 8.14
N GLY A 41 9.17 -9.41 9.16
CA GLY A 41 8.67 -8.55 10.23
C GLY A 41 8.72 -7.05 9.93
N LEU A 42 8.11 -6.27 10.81
CA LEU A 42 8.12 -4.79 10.76
C LEU A 42 9.52 -4.21 10.97
N ASP A 43 10.33 -4.81 11.83
CA ASP A 43 11.71 -4.40 12.11
C ASP A 43 12.60 -4.56 10.87
N GLU A 44 12.43 -5.66 10.12
CA GLU A 44 13.17 -5.92 8.90
C GLU A 44 12.72 -4.98 7.77
N ALA A 45 11.42 -4.75 7.64
CA ALA A 45 10.88 -3.77 6.70
C ALA A 45 11.36 -2.33 7.02
N ALA A 46 11.40 -1.96 8.30
CA ALA A 46 11.95 -0.68 8.74
C ALA A 46 13.44 -0.57 8.40
N SER A 47 14.22 -1.63 8.69
CA SER A 47 15.65 -1.70 8.37
C SER A 47 15.90 -1.61 6.86
N HIS A 48 15.07 -2.26 6.03
CA HIS A 48 15.14 -2.17 4.57
C HIS A 48 14.82 -0.74 4.09
N ARG A 49 13.72 -0.16 4.58
CA ARG A 49 13.28 1.20 4.20
C ARG A 49 14.30 2.27 4.60
N LEU A 50 14.92 2.16 5.77
CA LEU A 50 15.96 3.08 6.23
C LEU A 50 17.22 2.99 5.37
N ARG A 51 17.66 1.77 5.02
CA ARG A 51 18.81 1.53 4.14
C ARG A 51 18.56 2.07 2.73
N VAL A 52 17.39 1.79 2.15
CA VAL A 52 17.03 2.23 0.79
C VAL A 52 16.83 3.75 0.72
N ARG A 53 16.14 4.35 1.69
CA ARG A 53 15.91 5.80 1.71
C ARG A 53 17.21 6.59 1.90
N ARG A 54 18.18 6.04 2.63
CA ARG A 54 19.51 6.66 2.81
C ARG A 54 20.41 6.52 1.57
N ALA A 55 20.12 5.57 0.67
CA ALA A 55 20.82 5.44 -0.60
C ALA A 55 20.43 6.52 -1.64
N ALA A 56 19.37 7.30 -1.39
CA ALA A 56 19.08 8.50 -2.17
C ALA A 56 20.00 9.66 -1.71
N PRO A 57 20.86 10.22 -2.57
CA PRO A 57 21.78 11.27 -2.17
C PRO A 57 21.03 12.53 -1.72
N ALA A 58 21.34 13.01 -0.52
CA ALA A 58 20.82 14.24 0.07
C ALA A 58 21.40 15.48 -0.66
N HIS A 59 20.90 15.77 -1.86
CA HIS A 59 20.99 17.09 -2.46
C HIS A 59 19.60 17.75 -2.35
N PRO A 60 19.50 19.02 -1.91
CA PRO A 60 18.23 19.72 -1.87
C PRO A 60 17.87 20.11 -3.31
N LYS A 61 17.33 19.15 -4.05
CA LYS A 61 16.48 19.45 -5.19
C LYS A 61 15.07 19.25 -4.70
N THR A 62 14.28 20.31 -4.72
CA THR A 62 12.83 20.23 -4.74
C THR A 62 12.46 19.31 -5.90
N VAL A 63 12.23 18.03 -5.64
CA VAL A 63 11.72 17.09 -6.63
C VAL A 63 10.40 16.60 -6.09
N ALA A 64 9.39 16.84 -6.92
CA ALA A 64 8.04 16.39 -6.77
C ALA A 64 7.98 14.97 -6.20
N GLN A 65 7.08 14.80 -5.23
CA GLN A 65 6.36 13.58 -4.91
C GLN A 65 6.41 12.56 -6.06
N GLU A 66 7.40 11.67 -6.00
CA GLU A 66 7.48 10.51 -6.88
C GLU A 66 6.41 9.53 -6.38
N ARG A 67 5.19 9.81 -6.84
CA ARG A 67 4.12 8.83 -7.00
C ARG A 67 4.79 7.59 -7.58
N ALA A 68 4.80 6.50 -6.82
CA ALA A 68 5.14 5.18 -7.31
C ALA A 68 4.37 4.94 -8.62
N GLN A 69 5.07 5.03 -9.74
CA GLN A 69 4.54 4.69 -11.05
C GLN A 69 4.69 3.17 -11.20
N PRO A 70 3.60 2.40 -11.32
CA PRO A 70 3.71 1.03 -11.76
C PRO A 70 4.14 1.04 -13.23
N ALA A 71 5.32 0.48 -13.50
CA ALA A 71 5.81 0.27 -14.86
C ALA A 71 4.86 -0.68 -15.60
N VAL A 72 4.27 -0.13 -16.66
CA VAL A 72 3.47 -0.83 -17.66
C VAL A 72 4.34 -1.78 -18.47
N ALA A 73 4.01 -3.07 -18.44
CA ALA A 73 4.42 -4.04 -19.43
C ALA A 73 3.17 -4.49 -20.20
N ALA A 74 3.08 -4.10 -21.47
CA ALA A 74 2.18 -4.69 -22.46
C ALA A 74 2.74 -6.06 -22.88
N ALA A 75 2.02 -7.16 -23.16
CA ALA A 75 0.62 -7.48 -23.52
C ALA A 75 0.42 -9.03 -23.33
N PRO A 76 -0.67 -9.73 -23.75
CA PRO A 76 -2.02 -9.31 -24.16
C PRO A 76 -3.20 -9.98 -23.39
N THR A 77 -4.39 -9.38 -23.52
CA THR A 77 -5.75 -9.95 -23.36
C THR A 77 -6.10 -10.78 -22.11
N THR A 78 -6.72 -10.12 -21.12
CA THR A 78 -8.10 -10.46 -20.73
C THR A 78 -8.85 -9.14 -20.51
N THR A 79 -9.86 -8.91 -21.33
CA THR A 79 -10.76 -7.77 -21.24
C THR A 79 -11.64 -7.91 -20.01
N VAL A 80 -11.28 -7.24 -18.92
CA VAL A 80 -12.25 -6.94 -17.85
C VAL A 80 -12.69 -5.49 -18.07
N SER A 81 -13.95 -5.32 -18.47
CA SER A 81 -14.57 -4.02 -18.70
C SER A 81 -14.27 -3.03 -17.57
N PRO A 82 -14.03 -1.74 -17.85
CA PRO A 82 -14.01 -0.73 -16.82
C PRO A 82 -15.44 -0.63 -16.27
N LEU A 83 -15.69 -1.19 -15.09
CA LEU A 83 -16.94 -0.96 -14.38
C LEU A 83 -16.97 0.54 -14.03
N PRO A 84 -17.96 1.32 -14.49
CA PRO A 84 -17.99 2.75 -14.22
C PRO A 84 -18.00 2.96 -12.71
N ALA A 85 -17.15 3.89 -12.25
CA ALA A 85 -17.00 4.26 -10.85
C ALA A 85 -18.32 4.78 -10.30
N ARG A 86 -19.17 3.87 -9.82
CA ARG A 86 -20.29 4.21 -8.95
C ARG A 86 -19.77 4.18 -7.53
N SER A 87 -20.01 5.26 -6.81
CA SER A 87 -19.66 5.32 -5.40
C SER A 87 -20.39 4.19 -4.65
N PRO A 88 -19.80 3.62 -3.58
CA PRO A 88 -20.44 2.58 -2.78
C PRO A 88 -21.86 2.95 -2.33
N GLN A 89 -22.11 4.25 -2.17
CA GLN A 89 -23.39 4.83 -1.78
C GLN A 89 -24.48 4.70 -2.86
N GLU A 90 -24.10 4.74 -4.15
CA GLU A 90 -25.03 4.54 -5.28
C GLU A 90 -25.30 3.06 -5.57
N GLN A 91 -24.35 2.17 -5.26
CA GLN A 91 -24.61 0.73 -5.26
C GLN A 91 -25.59 0.34 -4.14
N ALA A 92 -25.41 0.88 -2.95
CA ALA A 92 -26.33 0.64 -1.84
C ALA A 92 -27.75 1.11 -2.19
N ARG A 93 -27.90 2.29 -2.79
CA ARG A 93 -29.21 2.80 -3.24
C ARG A 93 -29.87 1.91 -4.29
N GLN A 94 -29.12 1.45 -5.29
CA GLN A 94 -29.66 0.56 -6.33
C GLN A 94 -29.96 -0.85 -5.82
N ALA A 95 -29.20 -1.37 -4.87
CA ALA A 95 -29.49 -2.65 -4.25
C ALA A 95 -30.83 -2.60 -3.50
N ILE A 96 -31.07 -1.52 -2.75
CA ILE A 96 -32.33 -1.30 -2.02
C ILE A 96 -33.50 -1.13 -3.01
N GLU A 97 -33.31 -0.35 -4.07
CA GLU A 97 -34.35 -0.14 -5.09
C GLU A 97 -34.67 -1.41 -5.89
N LYS A 98 -33.66 -2.25 -6.19
CA LYS A 98 -33.86 -3.54 -6.86
C LYS A 98 -34.67 -4.51 -6.00
N ILE A 99 -34.43 -4.55 -4.68
CA ILE A 99 -35.18 -5.41 -3.74
C ILE A 99 -36.64 -4.96 -3.65
N ASN A 100 -36.91 -3.66 -3.62
CA ASN A 100 -38.26 -3.12 -3.57
C ASN A 100 -38.99 -3.20 -4.93
N GLY A 101 -38.27 -3.03 -6.04
CA GLY A 101 -38.83 -3.10 -7.40
C GLY A 101 -39.18 -4.52 -7.85
N SER A 102 -38.42 -5.53 -7.42
CA SER A 102 -38.75 -6.95 -7.72
C SER A 102 -39.90 -7.51 -6.90
N ALA A 103 -40.36 -6.80 -5.85
CA ALA A 103 -41.53 -7.20 -5.06
C ALA A 103 -42.87 -6.86 -5.75
N LEU A 104 -42.88 -6.02 -6.79
CA LEU A 104 -44.10 -5.60 -7.50
C LEU A 104 -44.31 -6.28 -8.87
N GLY A 105 -43.40 -7.17 -9.30
CA GLY A 105 -43.38 -7.73 -10.66
C GLY A 105 -43.68 -9.22 -10.82
N HIS A 106 -44.02 -9.93 -9.74
CA HIS A 106 -44.30 -11.38 -9.78
C HIS A 106 -45.62 -11.72 -9.07
N GLU A 107 -46.72 -11.05 -9.44
CA GLU A 107 -48.06 -11.55 -9.17
C GLU A 107 -48.99 -11.20 -10.34
N THR A 108 -48.91 -11.99 -11.40
CA THR A 108 -50.05 -12.22 -12.31
C THR A 108 -50.02 -13.70 -12.70
N ALA A 109 -50.83 -14.49 -12.00
CA ALA A 109 -51.34 -15.78 -12.46
C ALA A 109 -52.86 -15.66 -12.54
#